data_AF-A0A976JQX8-F1
#
_entry.id   AF-A0A976JQX8-F1
#
_cell.length_a   1.000
_cell.length_b   1.000
_cell.length_c   1.000
_cell.angle_alpha   90.00
_cell.angle_beta   90.00
_cell.angle_gamma   90.00
#
_symmetry.space_group_name_H-M   'P 1'
#
loop_
_entity.id
_entity.type
_entity.pdbx_description
1 polymer ?
#
loop_
_entity_poly.entity_id
_entity_poly.type
_entity_poly.pdbx_seq_one_letter_code
_entity_poly.pdbx_strand_id
1 'polypeptide(L)'
;MNIKTGTSLKKAGAKHHYSGTDFWIKLKHAATAAGKELVEKSLWLYYASHRPETPTWAKAAVYSALAYFILPTDTIPDFIPGTGYTDDLAAILAAVSTISSYIDDDVKSRASEKVAHWFGKNETGKKAQQSSSP
;
A
#
# COMPACT_ATOMS: atom_id res chain seq x y z
N MET A 1 -57.24 -30.47 -25.11
CA MET A 1 -57.13 -29.21 -25.88
C MET A 1 -57.31 -28.06 -24.89
N ASN A 2 -56.61 -26.94 -25.08
CA ASN A 2 -56.52 -25.73 -24.22
C ASN A 2 -55.66 -25.83 -22.95
N ILE A 3 -54.70 -24.96 -22.61
CA ILE A 3 -53.95 -23.87 -23.28
C ILE A 3 -52.72 -23.62 -22.38
N LYS A 4 -51.55 -23.39 -22.97
CA LYS A 4 -50.35 -22.93 -22.25
C LYS A 4 -50.55 -21.47 -21.83
N THR A 5 -50.35 -21.15 -20.56
CA THR A 5 -50.14 -19.78 -20.09
C THR A 5 -49.26 -19.77 -18.85
N GLY A 6 -48.19 -18.97 -18.89
CA GLY A 6 -47.56 -18.46 -17.67
C GLY A 6 -46.10 -18.87 -17.43
N THR A 7 -45.21 -18.56 -18.39
CA THR A 7 -43.78 -18.40 -18.10
C THR A 7 -43.61 -17.32 -17.03
N SER A 8 -43.47 -17.73 -15.76
CA SER A 8 -43.19 -16.83 -14.65
C SER A 8 -41.71 -16.42 -14.72
N LEU A 9 -41.44 -15.39 -15.52
CA LEU A 9 -40.17 -14.67 -15.51
C LEU A 9 -40.03 -13.97 -14.15
N LYS A 10 -39.42 -14.65 -13.17
CA LYS A 10 -38.82 -13.98 -12.02
C LYS A 10 -37.61 -13.17 -12.49
N LYS A 11 -37.88 -12.01 -13.11
CA LYS A 11 -36.89 -10.98 -13.39
C LYS A 11 -36.39 -10.43 -12.06
N ALA A 12 -35.11 -10.69 -11.81
CA ALA A 12 -34.11 -9.80 -11.25
C ALA A 12 -34.66 -8.51 -10.60
N GLY A 13 -34.76 -8.54 -9.28
CA GLY A 13 -34.90 -7.36 -8.44
C GLY A 13 -33.80 -7.34 -7.40
N ALA A 14 -32.52 -7.38 -7.82
CA ALA A 14 -31.41 -7.08 -6.93
C ALA A 14 -31.48 -5.60 -6.58
N LYS A 15 -32.23 -5.27 -5.54
CA LYS A 15 -32.26 -3.94 -4.94
C LYS A 15 -30.88 -3.71 -4.30
N HIS A 16 -29.98 -3.06 -5.03
CA HIS A 16 -28.79 -2.45 -4.45
C HIS A 16 -29.24 -1.26 -3.61
N HIS A 17 -29.71 -1.53 -2.38
CA HIS A 17 -29.80 -0.50 -1.36
C HIS A 17 -28.36 -0.13 -1.01
N TYR A 18 -27.87 0.94 -1.60
CA TYR A 18 -26.60 1.55 -1.21
C TYR A 18 -26.78 2.07 0.22
N SER A 19 -26.36 1.28 1.20
CA SER A 19 -26.43 1.69 2.61
C SER A 19 -25.19 2.51 2.93
N GLY A 20 -25.29 3.52 3.81
CA GLY A 20 -24.13 4.35 4.20
C GLY A 20 -22.93 3.54 4.74
N THR A 21 -23.14 2.29 5.13
CA THR A 21 -22.11 1.33 5.55
C THR A 21 -21.21 0.86 4.40
N ASP A 22 -21.74 0.78 3.17
CA ASP A 22 -20.98 0.32 1.99
C ASP A 22 -19.86 1.30 1.63
N PHE A 23 -20.09 2.59 1.84
CA PHE A 23 -19.10 3.63 1.66
C PHE A 23 -17.88 3.39 2.57
N TRP A 24 -18.10 3.23 3.88
CA TRP A 24 -17.03 3.02 4.85
C TRP A 24 -16.25 1.73 4.61
N ILE A 25 -16.93 0.66 4.18
CA ILE A 25 -16.28 -0.61 3.81
C ILE A 25 -15.36 -0.40 2.61
N LYS A 26 -15.87 0.23 1.54
CA LYS A 26 -15.08 0.52 0.34
C LYS A 26 -13.91 1.45 0.64
N LEU A 27 -14.13 2.49 1.42
CA LEU A 27 -13.09 3.43 1.83
C LEU A 27 -11.99 2.72 2.63
N LYS A 28 -12.36 1.89 3.61
CA LYS A 28 -11.40 1.10 4.39
C LYS A 28 -10.58 0.17 3.50
N HIS A 29 -11.22 -0.53 2.57
CA HIS A 29 -10.52 -1.41 1.64
C HIS A 29 -9.56 -0.64 0.73
N ALA A 30 -10.00 0.49 0.18
CA ALA A 30 -9.16 1.35 -0.65
C ALA A 30 -7.95 1.89 0.15
N ALA A 31 -8.18 2.42 1.35
CA ALA A 31 -7.12 2.92 2.23
C ALA A 31 -6.14 1.81 2.63
N THR A 32 -6.64 0.62 2.94
CA THR A 32 -5.79 -0.54 3.28
C THR A 32 -4.97 -1.00 2.07
N ALA A 33 -5.55 -1.06 0.88
CA ALA A 33 -4.86 -1.45 -0.35
C ALA A 33 -3.78 -0.43 -0.72
N ALA A 34 -4.12 0.85 -0.73
CA ALA A 34 -3.17 1.94 -1.00
C ALA A 34 -2.03 1.98 0.04
N GLY A 35 -2.36 1.83 1.33
CA GLY A 35 -1.38 1.75 2.39
C GLY A 35 -0.45 0.54 2.25
N LYS A 36 -1.00 -0.63 1.90
CA LYS A 36 -0.21 -1.84 1.66
C LYS A 36 0.79 -1.65 0.52
N GLU A 37 0.33 -1.13 -0.62
CA GLU A 37 1.17 -0.87 -1.78
C GLU A 37 2.28 0.15 -1.45
N LEU A 38 1.94 1.22 -0.76
CA LEU A 38 2.90 2.25 -0.36
C LEU A 38 3.97 1.73 0.60
N VAL A 39 3.58 0.93 1.59
CA VAL A 39 4.51 0.26 2.50
C VAL A 39 5.40 -0.72 1.74
N GLU A 40 4.85 -1.48 0.80
CA GLU A 40 5.63 -2.42 -0.03
C GLU A 40 6.71 -1.70 -0.83
N LYS A 41 6.38 -0.60 -1.53
CA LYS A 41 7.38 0.19 -2.27
C LYS A 41 8.42 0.83 -1.35
N SER A 42 8.00 1.31 -0.18
CA SER A 42 8.94 1.85 0.82
C SER A 42 9.94 0.79 1.29
N LEU A 43 9.47 -0.45 1.46
CA LEU A 43 10.32 -1.58 1.82
C LEU A 43 11.25 -2.00 0.68
N TRP A 44 10.83 -1.88 -0.60
CA TRP A 44 11.73 -2.10 -1.73
C TRP A 44 12.93 -1.14 -1.67
N LEU A 45 12.66 0.15 -1.49
CA LEU A 45 13.70 1.17 -1.37
C LEU A 45 14.60 0.90 -0.16
N TYR A 46 14.01 0.57 0.99
CA TYR A 46 14.74 0.24 2.21
C TYR A 46 15.68 -0.97 2.01
N TYR A 47 15.18 -2.09 1.48
CA TYR A 47 16.03 -3.28 1.31
C TYR A 47 17.07 -3.10 0.20
N ALA A 48 16.73 -2.43 -0.90
CA ALA A 48 17.69 -2.08 -1.94
C ALA A 48 18.80 -1.15 -1.42
N SER A 49 18.48 -0.22 -0.51
CA SER A 49 19.49 0.67 0.10
C SER A 49 20.44 -0.05 1.07
N HIS A 50 20.11 -1.24 1.56
CA HIS A 50 20.99 -2.03 2.43
C HIS A 50 22.03 -2.85 1.66
N ARG A 51 21.89 -2.94 0.33
CA ARG A 51 22.83 -3.70 -0.48
C ARG A 51 24.22 -3.04 -0.48
N PRO A 52 25.30 -3.82 -0.41
CA PRO A 52 26.65 -3.27 -0.43
C PRO A 52 26.96 -2.59 -1.77
N GLU A 53 26.36 -3.04 -2.87
CA GLU A 53 26.59 -2.51 -4.22
C GLU A 53 25.88 -1.17 -4.47
N THR A 54 24.92 -0.78 -3.62
CA THR A 54 24.18 0.48 -3.79
C THR A 54 25.07 1.68 -3.44
N PRO A 55 25.19 2.71 -4.31
CA PRO A 55 26.01 3.88 -4.05
C PRO A 55 25.56 4.65 -2.79
N THR A 56 26.52 5.14 -1.99
CA THR A 56 26.24 5.83 -0.72
C THR A 56 25.34 7.06 -0.88
N TRP A 57 25.52 7.83 -1.96
CA TRP A 57 24.68 9.01 -2.24
C TRP A 57 23.22 8.61 -2.48
N ALA A 58 22.98 7.50 -3.18
CA ALA A 58 21.63 6.99 -3.43
C ALA A 58 20.99 6.43 -2.15
N LYS A 59 21.78 5.78 -1.28
CA LYS A 59 21.33 5.37 0.07
C LYS A 59 20.87 6.58 0.88
N ALA A 60 21.66 7.64 0.90
CA ALA A 60 21.34 8.87 1.63
C ALA A 60 20.05 9.51 1.11
N ALA A 61 19.85 9.58 -0.20
CA ALA A 61 18.62 10.09 -0.81
C ALA A 61 17.39 9.25 -0.41
N VAL A 62 17.48 7.91 -0.45
CA VAL A 62 16.36 7.05 -0.02
C VAL A 62 16.09 7.15 1.46
N TYR A 63 17.10 7.19 2.32
CA TYR A 63 16.86 7.38 3.76
C TYR A 63 16.22 8.74 4.06
N SER A 64 16.61 9.79 3.33
CA SER A 64 15.98 11.11 3.44
C SER A 64 14.50 11.06 3.02
N ALA A 65 14.19 10.40 1.90
CA ALA A 65 12.82 10.22 1.42
C ALA A 65 11.97 9.37 2.39
N LEU A 66 12.53 8.28 2.95
CA LEU A 66 11.86 7.43 3.92
C LEU A 66 11.65 8.14 5.28
N ALA A 67 12.60 8.96 5.71
CA ALA A 67 12.47 9.77 6.92
C ALA A 67 11.33 10.78 6.78
N TYR A 68 11.22 11.44 5.62
CA TYR A 68 10.10 12.33 5.30
C TYR A 68 8.76 11.57 5.29
N PHE A 69 8.74 10.34 4.78
CA PHE A 69 7.54 9.51 4.76
C PHE A 69 7.02 9.13 6.16
N ILE A 70 7.92 8.88 7.13
CA ILE A 70 7.57 8.43 8.49
C ILE A 70 7.20 9.60 9.41
N LEU A 71 7.80 10.77 9.19
CA LEU A 71 7.60 11.98 10.01
C LEU A 71 6.80 13.03 9.21
N PRO A 72 5.46 12.91 9.13
CA PRO A 72 4.63 13.81 8.33
C PRO A 72 4.58 15.26 8.89
N THR A 73 5.22 15.55 10.02
CA THR A 73 4.96 16.75 10.82
C THR A 73 6.04 17.83 10.84
N ASP A 74 7.30 17.63 10.38
CA ASP A 74 8.35 18.60 10.76
C ASP A 74 9.52 18.88 9.80
N THR A 75 9.31 19.00 8.47
CA THR A 75 10.35 19.66 7.62
C THR A 75 9.84 20.38 6.36
N ILE A 76 8.54 20.52 6.14
CA ILE A 76 8.02 21.42 5.09
C ILE A 76 6.84 22.29 5.59
N PRO A 77 6.96 23.00 6.72
CA PRO A 77 6.36 24.31 6.82
C PRO A 77 7.48 25.33 6.52
N ASP A 78 7.38 26.01 5.38
CA ASP A 78 8.19 27.18 4.95
C ASP A 78 9.36 27.00 3.94
N PHE A 79 9.51 25.89 3.21
CA PHE A 79 10.44 25.88 2.06
C PHE A 79 9.84 26.52 0.79
N ILE A 80 9.77 27.86 0.83
CA ILE A 80 10.20 28.86 -0.16
C ILE A 80 9.43 29.00 -1.50
N PRO A 81 8.60 30.05 -1.64
CA PRO A 81 8.23 30.58 -2.95
C PRO A 81 9.47 31.20 -3.64
N GLY A 82 9.96 30.60 -4.75
CA GLY A 82 10.86 31.28 -5.70
C GLY A 82 12.27 30.73 -5.99
N THR A 83 12.66 29.50 -5.60
CA THR A 83 14.04 29.01 -5.83
C THR A 83 14.14 27.59 -6.44
N GLY A 84 15.06 27.38 -7.39
CA GLY A 84 15.99 26.24 -7.46
C GLY A 84 15.54 24.77 -7.53
N TYR A 85 14.25 24.40 -7.52
CA TYR A 85 13.82 22.99 -7.33
C TYR A 85 14.23 21.96 -8.39
N THR A 86 14.67 22.39 -9.57
CA THR A 86 14.96 21.47 -10.68
C THR A 86 16.18 20.59 -10.40
N ASP A 87 17.21 21.10 -9.73
CA ASP A 87 18.43 20.33 -9.43
C ASP A 87 18.18 19.28 -8.35
N ASP A 88 17.46 19.64 -7.29
CA ASP A 88 17.05 18.70 -6.23
C ASP A 88 16.13 17.60 -6.75
N LEU A 89 15.17 17.95 -7.63
CA LEU A 89 14.31 16.96 -8.28
C LEU A 89 15.11 16.03 -9.20
N ALA A 90 16.06 16.58 -9.97
CA ALA A 90 16.93 15.78 -10.81
C ALA A 90 17.77 14.80 -9.97
N ALA A 91 18.29 15.22 -8.83
CA ALA A 91 19.02 14.37 -7.90
C ALA A 91 18.14 13.25 -7.31
N ILE A 92 16.90 13.58 -6.92
CA ILE A 92 15.92 12.58 -6.44
C ILE A 92 15.59 11.56 -7.54
N LEU A 93 15.31 12.03 -8.76
CA LEU A 93 15.01 11.15 -9.90
C LEU A 93 16.21 10.25 -10.24
N ALA A 94 17.43 10.80 -10.22
CA ALA A 94 18.65 10.03 -10.42
C ALA A 94 18.84 8.98 -9.32
N ALA A 95 18.55 9.32 -8.06
CA ALA A 95 18.62 8.38 -6.94
C ALA A 95 17.60 7.25 -7.10
N VAL A 96 16.36 7.56 -7.47
CA VAL A 96 15.31 6.56 -7.72
C VAL A 96 15.69 5.65 -8.89
N SER A 97 16.17 6.22 -9.99
CA SER A 97 16.64 5.45 -11.15
C SER A 97 17.81 4.54 -10.78
N THR A 98 18.75 5.04 -9.98
CA THR A 98 19.91 4.28 -9.51
C THR A 98 19.46 3.14 -8.60
N ILE A 99 18.60 3.40 -7.62
CA ILE A 99 18.15 2.35 -6.70
C ILE A 99 17.27 1.30 -7.37
N SER A 100 16.54 1.68 -8.42
CA SER A 100 15.68 0.76 -9.16
C SER A 100 16.46 -0.42 -9.76
N SER A 101 17.73 -0.24 -10.14
CA SER A 101 18.57 -1.36 -10.64
C SER A 101 18.98 -2.36 -9.55
N TYR A 102 18.81 -2.01 -8.28
CA TYR A 102 19.12 -2.87 -7.14
C TYR A 102 17.89 -3.57 -6.54
N ILE A 103 16.68 -3.30 -7.08
CA ILE A 103 15.43 -3.96 -6.70
C ILE A 103 15.31 -5.28 -7.48
N ASP A 104 15.94 -6.32 -6.95
CA ASP A 104 15.85 -7.68 -7.48
C ASP A 104 14.74 -8.50 -6.79
N ASP A 105 14.68 -9.78 -7.13
CA ASP A 105 13.66 -10.68 -6.60
C ASP A 105 13.83 -10.97 -5.10
N ASP A 106 15.06 -10.91 -4.56
CA ASP A 106 15.29 -11.01 -3.11
C ASP A 106 14.70 -9.80 -2.38
N VAL A 107 14.98 -8.59 -2.86
CA VAL A 107 14.40 -7.35 -2.32
C VAL A 107 12.87 -7.40 -2.33
N LYS A 108 12.28 -7.82 -3.46
CA LYS A 108 10.82 -7.95 -3.58
C LYS A 108 10.25 -9.02 -2.65
N SER A 109 10.92 -10.18 -2.54
CA SER A 109 10.48 -11.26 -1.65
C SER A 109 10.45 -10.81 -0.19
N ARG A 110 11.55 -10.22 0.29
CA ARG A 110 11.67 -9.73 1.67
C ARG A 110 10.65 -8.65 2.00
N ALA A 111 10.37 -7.75 1.05
CA ALA A 111 9.31 -6.76 1.22
C ALA A 111 7.92 -7.39 1.28
N SER A 112 7.62 -8.30 0.36
CA SER A 112 6.34 -9.02 0.32
C SER A 112 6.10 -9.82 1.61
N GLU A 113 7.12 -10.52 2.12
CA GLU A 113 7.07 -11.25 3.40
C GLU A 113 6.76 -10.31 4.57
N LYS A 114 7.43 -9.16 4.63
CA LYS A 114 7.23 -8.17 5.70
C LYS A 114 5.82 -7.57 5.64
N VAL A 115 5.34 -7.25 4.45
CA VAL A 115 3.97 -6.76 4.20
C VAL A 115 2.94 -7.82 4.58
N ALA A 116 3.14 -9.07 4.17
CA ALA A 116 2.27 -10.18 4.54
C ALA A 116 2.20 -10.36 6.06
N HIS A 117 3.33 -10.24 6.76
CA HIS A 117 3.37 -10.29 8.22
C HIS A 117 2.60 -9.13 8.88
N TRP A 118 2.72 -7.90 8.35
CA TRP A 118 2.06 -6.72 8.92
C TRP A 118 0.55 -6.65 8.61
N PHE A 119 0.15 -6.99 7.38
CA PHE A 119 -1.24 -6.86 6.93
C PHE A 119 -2.03 -8.18 6.99
N GLY A 120 -1.36 -9.33 7.11
CA GLY A 120 -1.99 -10.66 7.16
C GLY A 120 -2.54 -11.06 8.53
N LYS A 121 -2.26 -10.31 9.59
CA LYS A 121 -2.64 -10.65 10.97
C LYS A 121 -3.98 -10.05 11.42
N ASN A 122 -5.00 -10.09 10.55
CA ASN A 122 -6.36 -9.68 10.89
C ASN A 122 -7.36 -10.84 11.10
N GLU A 123 -6.90 -12.11 11.16
CA GLU A 123 -7.81 -13.27 11.31
C GLU A 123 -7.51 -14.22 12.49
N THR A 124 -6.42 -14.02 13.25
CA THR A 124 -6.05 -14.94 14.35
C THR A 124 -6.60 -14.56 15.73
N GLY A 125 -7.48 -13.56 15.82
CA GLY A 125 -8.12 -13.14 17.08
C GLY A 125 -9.47 -13.79 17.41
N LYS A 126 -10.10 -14.54 16.49
CA LYS A 126 -11.47 -15.06 16.69
C LYS A 126 -11.60 -16.54 17.08
N LYS A 127 -10.50 -17.32 17.08
CA LYS A 127 -10.56 -18.77 17.35
C LYS A 127 -10.10 -19.21 18.75
N ALA A 128 -9.57 -18.31 19.58
CA ALA A 128 -9.02 -18.66 20.89
C ALA A 128 -10.02 -18.60 22.07
N GLN A 129 -11.29 -18.27 21.82
CA GLN A 129 -12.29 -18.08 22.90
C GLN A 129 -13.45 -19.10 22.87
N GLN A 130 -13.35 -20.16 22.06
CA GLN A 130 -14.36 -21.23 21.97
C GLN A 130 -13.85 -22.62 22.40
N SER A 131 -12.62 -22.75 22.92
CA SER A 131 -12.08 -24.03 23.41
C SER A 131 -11.74 -24.04 24.91
N SER A 132 -12.25 -23.08 25.67
CA SER A 132 -12.01 -23.00 27.12
C SER A 132 -13.26 -22.53 27.85
N SER A 133 -14.22 -23.44 27.95
CA SER A 133 -15.10 -23.56 29.12
C SER A 133 -15.46 -25.04 29.29
N PRO A 134 -15.65 -25.47 30.55
CA PRO A 134 -15.13 -26.73 31.09
C PRO A 134 -15.81 -28.00 30.60
#